data_AF-A0A0N4Z0I5-F1
#
_entry.id   AF-A0A0N4Z0I5-F1
#
_cell.length_a   1.000
_cell.length_b   1.000
_cell.length_c   1.000
_cell.angle_alpha   90.00
_cell.angle_beta   90.00
_cell.angle_gamma   90.00
#
_symmetry.space_group_name_H-M   'P 1'
#
loop_
_entity.id
_entity.type
_entity.pdbx_description
1 polymer ?
#
loop_
_entity_poly.entity_id
_entity_poly.type
_entity_poly.pdbx_seq_one_letter_code
_entity_poly.pdbx_strand_id
1 'polypeptide(L)'
;MKRHHDFMKNEEDGSPMSKKSSGISDRSVSFGLPDRWLYCPKIGKVISQIFVPFKTPLSTLYDSQISDPSLYFHPQDVFDAKLEDNKNGAKIGLWIDLTKTSRYYHEDEIRKNGCIYEKLPLAGHGQSPTEEETEKFVNICSSFLEKNPNKLIGVHCTHGFNRTGFLISSYLALKEYWNIDTAVEVFSKARPSGIYKQDYLDDLYKRFNDDDEIPPLKGPGRPAWENGPEISKERNGKPKFMEGLVKCAEYVEDTFLANQLRSIIKTYCHYGKNDFPGSQPVSLERSPGMNNMDYLKDEDYMVSWKADGVRYLVFIKDEDEIYAFDRDNNVFKLNNLYFPHRKENRHIRDTLVDAEVIMEKTYISENTTKIIPRMLIYDIVHYEDTQIRECDFRKRIMCIQRELIETRKNAFMKGTLIRENEEISVRWKQFYELSAVPKLFEPKFYKTLGHEIDGLIFQPVKYPYVGGRFDKILKWKPPEQSSIDFKLHIKKVEKHGEIHQFVGFLYVLGKNEPFAQMKATKTLQKYDGKIIECNFVNNQWTFMRERTDKSYPNAIKTAMSVLNTIKNPITKESLIMAFTDYRSTNTH
;
A
#
# COMPACT_ATOMS: atom_id res chain seq x y z
N MET A 1 -32.08 -68.03 -50.90
CA MET A 1 -32.87 -67.62 -49.73
C MET A 1 -32.34 -66.30 -49.20
N LYS A 2 -33.20 -65.27 -49.22
CA LYS A 2 -33.12 -63.95 -48.52
C LYS A 2 -31.95 -63.01 -48.87
N ARG A 3 -32.14 -61.71 -49.03
CA ARG A 3 -33.18 -60.84 -49.62
C ARG A 3 -32.46 -59.49 -49.74
N HIS A 4 -32.61 -58.82 -50.87
CA HIS A 4 -32.16 -57.46 -51.12
C HIS A 4 -32.56 -56.49 -49.99
N HIS A 5 -31.66 -55.56 -49.64
CA HIS A 5 -31.99 -54.14 -49.75
C HIS A 5 -30.74 -53.30 -49.97
N ASP A 6 -30.82 -52.48 -51.01
CA ASP A 6 -29.80 -51.65 -51.60
C ASP A 6 -29.41 -50.50 -50.68
N PHE A 7 -28.11 -50.24 -50.59
CA PHE A 7 -27.56 -48.94 -50.24
C PHE A 7 -26.87 -48.41 -51.50
N MET A 8 -27.55 -47.55 -52.26
CA MET A 8 -26.94 -46.71 -53.28
C MET A 8 -27.27 -45.23 -53.04
N LYS A 9 -26.19 -44.47 -53.19
CA LYS A 9 -25.96 -43.02 -53.11
C LYS A 9 -27.06 -42.15 -53.72
N ASN A 10 -27.20 -40.92 -53.21
CA ASN A 10 -26.98 -39.74 -54.04
C ASN A 10 -26.54 -38.54 -53.19
N GLU A 11 -25.69 -37.76 -53.83
CA GLU A 11 -24.97 -36.57 -53.41
C GLU A 11 -25.91 -35.41 -53.06
N GLU A 12 -25.50 -34.54 -52.14
CA GLU A 12 -25.68 -33.08 -52.27
C GLU A 12 -24.92 -32.30 -51.18
N ASP A 13 -24.08 -31.38 -51.66
CA ASP A 13 -23.71 -30.10 -51.05
C ASP A 13 -23.15 -30.05 -49.62
N GLY A 14 -21.87 -30.45 -49.51
CA GLY A 14 -20.99 -30.00 -48.44
C GLY A 14 -20.52 -28.57 -48.66
N SER A 15 -21.40 -27.59 -48.51
CA SER A 15 -21.02 -26.19 -48.27
C SER A 15 -20.01 -26.14 -47.10
N PRO A 16 -18.92 -25.36 -47.19
CA PRO A 16 -17.92 -25.34 -46.13
C PRO A 16 -18.57 -24.75 -44.89
N MET A 17 -18.71 -25.59 -43.86
CA MET A 17 -19.10 -25.22 -42.49
C MET A 17 -18.44 -23.89 -42.14
N SER A 18 -19.27 -22.85 -42.01
CA SER A 18 -18.86 -21.54 -41.51
C SER A 18 -18.10 -21.75 -40.20
N LYS A 19 -16.83 -21.35 -40.16
CA LYS A 19 -16.05 -21.31 -38.92
C LYS A 19 -16.87 -20.51 -37.90
N LYS A 20 -17.39 -21.19 -36.87
CA LYS A 20 -18.10 -20.54 -35.76
C LYS A 20 -17.19 -19.44 -35.20
N SER A 21 -17.71 -18.22 -35.18
CA SER A 21 -16.99 -17.05 -34.70
C SER A 21 -16.53 -17.27 -33.25
N SER A 22 -15.24 -17.11 -33.00
CA SER A 22 -14.66 -17.18 -31.66
C SER A 22 -14.96 -15.88 -30.92
N GLY A 23 -16.20 -15.74 -30.46
CA GLY A 23 -16.71 -14.55 -29.80
C GLY A 23 -16.76 -14.64 -28.28
N ILE A 24 -16.70 -13.46 -27.63
CA ILE A 24 -17.03 -13.27 -26.21
C ILE A 24 -18.47 -13.75 -25.93
N SER A 25 -18.68 -14.41 -24.78
CA SER A 25 -20.01 -14.87 -24.31
C SER A 25 -20.29 -14.36 -22.89
N ASP A 26 -21.53 -14.41 -22.41
CA ASP A 26 -21.87 -14.06 -21.02
C ASP A 26 -21.06 -14.88 -20.00
N ARG A 27 -20.76 -16.14 -20.33
CA ARG A 27 -19.85 -17.00 -19.55
C ARG A 27 -18.42 -16.48 -19.51
N SER A 28 -17.99 -15.72 -20.51
CA SER A 28 -16.64 -15.11 -20.56
C SER A 28 -16.53 -13.93 -19.59
N VAL A 29 -17.62 -13.19 -19.42
CA VAL A 29 -17.73 -12.00 -18.57
C VAL A 29 -17.74 -12.40 -17.08
N SER A 30 -18.30 -13.57 -16.73
CA SER A 30 -18.33 -14.05 -15.34
C SER A 30 -16.95 -14.34 -14.72
N PHE A 31 -15.89 -14.48 -15.54
CA PHE A 31 -14.51 -14.61 -15.05
C PHE A 31 -13.89 -13.28 -14.59
N GLY A 32 -14.63 -12.17 -14.69
CA GLY A 32 -14.18 -10.86 -14.22
C GLY A 32 -13.22 -10.14 -15.16
N LEU A 33 -12.92 -8.89 -14.83
CA LEU A 33 -11.92 -8.08 -15.54
C LEU A 33 -10.54 -8.75 -15.53
N PRO A 34 -9.70 -8.56 -16.56
CA PRO A 34 -8.32 -9.03 -16.51
C PRO A 34 -7.58 -8.40 -15.31
N ASP A 35 -6.77 -9.22 -14.63
CA ASP A 35 -6.01 -8.80 -13.45
C ASP A 35 -5.22 -7.52 -13.72
N ARG A 36 -5.34 -6.54 -12.82
CA ARG A 36 -4.57 -5.27 -12.86
C ARG A 36 -4.77 -4.46 -14.16
N TRP A 37 -5.89 -4.68 -14.86
CA TRP A 37 -6.19 -3.99 -16.13
C TRP A 37 -6.80 -2.60 -15.95
N LEU A 38 -7.56 -2.40 -14.87
CA LEU A 38 -8.43 -1.23 -14.70
C LEU A 38 -7.65 0.09 -14.78
N TYR A 39 -6.57 0.21 -14.01
CA TYR A 39 -5.73 1.41 -13.95
C TYR A 39 -4.57 1.43 -14.96
N CYS A 40 -4.43 0.37 -15.76
CA CYS A 40 -3.43 0.31 -16.81
C CYS A 40 -3.73 1.42 -17.86
N PRO A 41 -2.73 2.23 -18.28
CA PRO A 41 -2.92 3.27 -19.29
C PRO A 41 -3.50 2.71 -20.59
N LYS A 42 -4.41 3.44 -21.23
CA LYS A 42 -5.17 2.93 -22.40
C LYS A 42 -4.29 2.70 -23.63
N ILE A 43 -3.63 3.75 -24.12
CA ILE A 43 -2.86 3.76 -25.38
C ILE A 43 -1.49 4.41 -25.19
N GLY A 44 -0.50 4.03 -25.99
CA GLY A 44 0.82 4.66 -26.10
C GLY A 44 0.94 5.52 -27.36
N LYS A 45 2.10 6.15 -27.53
CA LYS A 45 2.42 6.99 -28.69
C LYS A 45 2.82 6.15 -29.90
N VAL A 46 2.83 6.77 -31.08
CA VAL A 46 3.32 6.15 -32.31
C VAL A 46 4.83 5.91 -32.22
N ILE A 47 5.26 4.67 -32.49
CA ILE A 47 6.66 4.26 -32.51
C ILE A 47 7.12 4.12 -33.96
N SER A 48 8.17 4.87 -34.33
CA SER A 48 8.81 4.82 -35.65
C SER A 48 7.87 5.05 -36.84
N GLN A 49 6.70 5.67 -36.64
CA GLN A 49 5.62 5.76 -37.63
C GLN A 49 5.07 4.41 -38.12
N ILE A 50 5.31 3.34 -37.35
CA ILE A 50 4.89 1.97 -37.69
C ILE A 50 3.90 1.45 -36.65
N PHE A 51 4.24 1.52 -35.36
CA PHE A 51 3.50 0.82 -34.32
C PHE A 51 2.74 1.73 -33.37
N VAL A 52 1.62 1.22 -32.84
CA VAL A 52 0.86 1.82 -31.73
C VAL A 52 0.62 0.76 -30.66
N PRO A 53 1.28 0.85 -29.49
CA PRO A 53 1.04 -0.08 -28.40
C PRO A 53 -0.14 0.37 -27.53
N PHE A 54 -1.02 -0.55 -27.13
CA PHE A 54 -2.13 -0.27 -26.21
C PHE A 54 -2.45 -1.48 -25.33
N LYS A 55 -3.23 -1.29 -24.26
CA LYS A 55 -3.76 -2.41 -23.44
C LYS A 55 -4.89 -3.12 -24.19
N THR A 56 -5.25 -4.35 -23.83
CA THR A 56 -6.42 -4.97 -24.49
C THR A 56 -7.67 -4.12 -24.24
N PRO A 57 -8.46 -3.73 -25.25
CA PRO A 57 -9.78 -3.17 -25.00
C PRO A 57 -10.71 -4.28 -24.48
N LEU A 58 -11.86 -3.89 -23.92
CA LEU A 58 -12.91 -4.79 -23.46
C LEU A 58 -14.22 -4.47 -24.19
N SER A 59 -15.04 -5.49 -24.42
CA SER A 59 -16.42 -5.34 -24.89
C SER A 59 -17.26 -4.60 -23.85
N THR A 60 -18.30 -3.89 -24.30
CA THR A 60 -19.29 -3.21 -23.44
C THR A 60 -19.99 -4.15 -22.46
N LEU A 61 -19.93 -5.47 -22.70
CA LEU A 61 -20.42 -6.47 -21.74
C LEU A 61 -19.71 -6.42 -20.37
N TYR A 62 -18.49 -5.85 -20.29
CA TYR A 62 -17.75 -5.69 -19.03
C TYR A 62 -18.13 -4.41 -18.26
N ASP A 63 -18.93 -3.50 -18.82
CA ASP A 63 -19.19 -2.17 -18.25
C ASP A 63 -19.83 -2.25 -16.87
N SER A 64 -20.74 -3.21 -16.67
CA SER A 64 -21.39 -3.46 -15.37
C SER A 64 -20.42 -3.80 -14.24
N GLN A 65 -19.18 -4.21 -14.56
CA GLN A 65 -18.13 -4.53 -13.58
C GLN A 65 -17.19 -3.35 -13.30
N ILE A 66 -17.32 -2.24 -14.03
CA ILE A 66 -16.48 -1.06 -13.91
C ILE A 66 -17.32 0.07 -13.33
N SER A 67 -17.08 0.42 -12.06
CA SER A 67 -17.87 1.44 -11.35
C SER A 67 -17.64 2.87 -11.84
N ASP A 68 -16.51 3.14 -12.50
CA ASP A 68 -16.14 4.47 -13.02
C ASP A 68 -16.10 4.44 -14.56
N PRO A 69 -17.10 5.05 -15.23
CA PRO A 69 -17.16 5.12 -16.69
C PRO A 69 -15.94 5.77 -17.36
N SER A 70 -15.18 6.60 -16.66
CA SER A 70 -13.96 7.21 -17.22
C SER A 70 -12.87 6.16 -17.54
N LEU A 71 -12.94 4.98 -16.92
CA LEU A 71 -12.01 3.88 -17.09
C LEU A 71 -12.39 2.92 -18.23
N TYR A 72 -13.55 3.13 -18.88
CA TYR A 72 -13.97 2.35 -20.04
C TYR A 72 -12.93 2.41 -21.16
N PHE A 73 -12.71 1.29 -21.84
CA PHE A 73 -11.80 1.24 -22.99
C PHE A 73 -12.21 0.12 -23.93
N HIS A 74 -12.87 0.49 -25.01
CA HIS A 74 -13.45 -0.37 -26.03
C HIS A 74 -12.62 -0.36 -27.32
N PRO A 75 -12.85 -1.32 -28.23
CA PRO A 75 -12.14 -1.34 -29.51
C PRO A 75 -12.28 -0.04 -30.31
N GLN A 76 -13.47 0.58 -30.28
CA GLN A 76 -13.70 1.84 -30.97
C GLN A 76 -12.85 3.00 -30.42
N ASP A 77 -12.60 3.03 -29.11
CA ASP A 77 -11.75 4.05 -28.47
C ASP A 77 -10.30 4.03 -29.00
N VAL A 78 -9.84 2.89 -29.52
CA VAL A 78 -8.51 2.78 -30.14
C VAL A 78 -8.47 3.44 -31.51
N PHE A 79 -9.55 3.32 -32.30
CA PHE A 79 -9.66 3.97 -33.60
C PHE A 79 -9.93 5.47 -33.49
N ASP A 80 -10.65 5.88 -32.44
CA ASP A 80 -11.00 7.27 -32.17
C ASP A 80 -9.90 8.03 -31.42
N ALA A 81 -8.90 7.31 -30.88
CA ALA A 81 -7.81 7.91 -30.12
C ALA A 81 -7.00 8.91 -30.97
N LYS A 82 -6.74 10.08 -30.39
CA LYS A 82 -5.78 11.04 -30.95
C LYS A 82 -4.36 10.53 -30.72
N LEU A 83 -3.81 9.87 -31.73
CA LEU A 83 -2.47 9.28 -31.66
C LEU A 83 -1.38 10.35 -31.61
N GLU A 84 -0.69 10.44 -30.48
CA GLU A 84 0.50 11.29 -30.32
C GLU A 84 1.66 10.79 -31.19
N ASP A 85 2.48 11.73 -31.67
CA ASP A 85 3.62 11.49 -32.56
C ASP A 85 3.25 10.89 -33.93
N ASN A 86 1.97 10.91 -34.32
CA ASN A 86 1.50 10.53 -35.67
C ASN A 86 1.70 11.67 -36.67
N LYS A 87 2.86 11.72 -37.33
CA LYS A 87 3.23 12.84 -38.21
C LYS A 87 2.38 12.92 -39.49
N ASN A 88 1.89 11.78 -39.96
CA ASN A 88 1.22 11.65 -41.26
C ASN A 88 -0.30 11.51 -41.14
N GLY A 89 -0.86 11.57 -39.93
CA GLY A 89 -2.28 11.29 -39.70
C GLY A 89 -2.68 9.86 -40.13
N ALA A 90 -1.73 8.92 -40.11
CA ALA A 90 -1.92 7.56 -40.56
C ALA A 90 -2.93 6.82 -39.66
N LYS A 91 -3.79 6.01 -40.26
CA LYS A 91 -4.79 5.20 -39.55
C LYS A 91 -4.25 3.80 -39.25
N ILE A 92 -4.73 3.19 -38.18
CA ILE A 92 -4.46 1.78 -37.87
C ILE A 92 -5.10 0.90 -38.95
N GLY A 93 -4.30 0.10 -39.64
CA GLY A 93 -4.75 -0.81 -40.69
C GLY A 93 -4.53 -2.29 -40.40
N LEU A 94 -3.69 -2.60 -39.42
CA LEU A 94 -3.47 -3.95 -38.90
C LEU A 94 -3.57 -3.92 -37.38
N TRP A 95 -4.25 -4.90 -36.81
CA TRP A 95 -4.45 -5.08 -35.38
C TRP A 95 -3.94 -6.46 -34.97
N ILE A 96 -2.92 -6.48 -34.11
CA ILE A 96 -2.28 -7.71 -33.63
C ILE A 96 -2.66 -7.94 -32.16
N ASP A 97 -3.45 -8.98 -31.92
CA ASP A 97 -3.82 -9.45 -30.58
C ASP A 97 -2.89 -10.56 -30.11
N LEU A 98 -2.08 -10.26 -29.10
CA LEU A 98 -1.11 -11.18 -28.50
C LEU A 98 -1.69 -12.03 -27.35
N THR A 99 -2.99 -11.92 -27.06
CA THR A 99 -3.60 -12.61 -25.93
C THR A 99 -3.96 -14.06 -26.27
N LYS A 100 -3.70 -14.98 -25.33
CA LYS A 100 -4.06 -16.40 -25.46
C LYS A 100 -5.57 -16.67 -25.43
N THR A 101 -6.37 -15.68 -25.03
CA THR A 101 -7.81 -15.82 -24.81
C THR A 101 -8.58 -14.97 -25.82
N SER A 102 -9.80 -15.37 -26.18
CA SER A 102 -10.71 -14.59 -27.03
C SER A 102 -11.86 -13.96 -26.21
N ARG A 103 -11.66 -13.80 -24.89
CA ARG A 103 -12.73 -13.37 -23.96
C ARG A 103 -12.94 -11.86 -23.87
N TYR A 104 -12.09 -11.03 -24.50
CA TYR A 104 -12.07 -9.59 -24.22
C TYR A 104 -12.99 -8.77 -25.13
N TYR A 105 -12.98 -9.03 -26.43
CA TYR A 105 -13.80 -8.34 -27.43
C TYR A 105 -13.96 -9.23 -28.69
N HIS A 106 -14.85 -8.86 -29.61
CA HIS A 106 -15.07 -9.62 -30.84
C HIS A 106 -14.22 -9.08 -32.00
N GLU A 107 -13.58 -9.94 -32.79
CA GLU A 107 -12.75 -9.49 -33.93
C GLU A 107 -13.54 -8.74 -35.00
N ASP A 108 -14.86 -8.99 -35.10
CA ASP A 108 -15.74 -8.26 -36.01
C ASP A 108 -15.81 -6.77 -35.70
N GLU A 109 -15.62 -6.35 -34.45
CA GLU A 109 -15.56 -4.92 -34.06
C GLU A 109 -14.34 -4.24 -34.71
N ILE A 110 -13.26 -4.99 -34.91
CA ILE A 110 -12.04 -4.53 -35.57
C ILE A 110 -12.22 -4.52 -37.09
N ARG A 111 -12.76 -5.62 -37.65
CA ARG A 111 -12.97 -5.77 -39.10
C ARG A 111 -13.96 -4.73 -39.65
N LYS A 112 -15.00 -4.37 -38.88
CA LYS A 112 -15.97 -3.32 -39.24
C LYS A 112 -15.34 -1.94 -39.45
N ASN A 113 -14.21 -1.67 -38.77
CA ASN A 113 -13.44 -0.44 -38.93
C ASN A 113 -12.46 -0.49 -40.13
N GLY A 114 -12.55 -1.51 -41.00
CA GLY A 114 -11.68 -1.66 -42.17
C GLY A 114 -10.24 -2.04 -41.82
N CYS A 115 -10.03 -2.59 -40.62
CA CYS A 115 -8.73 -3.01 -40.10
C CYS A 115 -8.57 -4.53 -40.21
N ILE A 116 -7.39 -4.99 -40.63
CA ILE A 116 -7.05 -6.41 -40.63
C ILE A 116 -6.81 -6.84 -39.18
N TYR A 117 -7.38 -7.97 -38.77
CA TYR A 117 -7.21 -8.54 -37.43
C TYR A 117 -6.39 -9.83 -37.51
N GLU A 118 -5.29 -9.88 -36.76
CA GLU A 118 -4.38 -11.01 -36.63
C GLU A 118 -4.23 -11.40 -35.15
N LYS A 119 -4.48 -12.68 -34.83
CA LYS A 119 -4.31 -13.20 -33.48
C LYS A 119 -3.04 -14.05 -33.39
N LEU A 120 -2.12 -13.67 -32.52
CA LEU A 120 -0.88 -14.39 -32.23
C LEU A 120 -0.87 -14.79 -30.75
N PRO A 121 -1.50 -15.93 -30.37
CA PRO A 121 -1.73 -16.28 -28.99
C PRO A 121 -0.43 -16.70 -28.28
N LEU A 122 0.14 -15.79 -27.48
CA LEU A 122 1.37 -16.06 -26.72
C LEU A 122 1.06 -16.73 -25.37
N ALA A 123 1.92 -17.66 -24.94
CA ALA A 123 1.81 -18.29 -23.62
C ALA A 123 1.80 -17.26 -22.46
N GLY A 124 1.09 -17.60 -21.37
CA GLY A 124 1.10 -16.81 -20.13
C GLY A 124 2.24 -17.25 -19.18
N HIS A 125 2.44 -16.51 -18.08
CA HIS A 125 3.32 -16.86 -16.94
C HIS A 125 4.84 -16.75 -17.12
N GLY A 126 5.34 -15.55 -17.42
CA GLY A 126 6.74 -15.19 -17.14
C GLY A 126 7.78 -15.77 -18.11
N GLN A 127 7.35 -16.03 -19.34
CA GLN A 127 8.24 -16.36 -20.45
C GLN A 127 8.09 -15.31 -21.54
N SER A 128 9.21 -14.90 -22.13
CA SER A 128 9.29 -14.08 -23.33
C SER A 128 8.84 -14.87 -24.57
N PRO A 129 8.40 -14.18 -25.64
CA PRO A 129 8.06 -14.82 -26.92
C PRO A 129 9.24 -15.64 -27.47
N THR A 130 8.97 -16.81 -28.05
CA THR A 130 10.01 -17.65 -28.66
C THR A 130 10.57 -17.01 -29.93
N GLU A 131 11.68 -17.53 -30.46
CA GLU A 131 12.23 -17.09 -31.75
C GLU A 131 11.23 -17.28 -32.88
N GLU A 132 10.56 -18.43 -32.95
CA GLU A 132 9.50 -18.71 -33.94
C GLU A 132 8.31 -17.73 -33.83
N GLU A 133 7.85 -17.43 -32.61
CA GLU A 133 6.79 -16.44 -32.38
C GLU A 133 7.23 -15.03 -32.80
N THR A 134 8.50 -14.70 -32.59
CA THR A 134 9.11 -13.42 -32.97
C THR A 134 9.20 -13.31 -34.50
N GLU A 135 9.70 -14.33 -35.18
CA GLU A 135 9.77 -14.38 -36.65
C GLU A 135 8.38 -14.26 -37.27
N LYS A 136 7.39 -14.97 -36.72
CA LYS A 136 6.00 -14.89 -37.20
C LYS A 136 5.43 -13.48 -37.06
N PHE A 137 5.64 -12.82 -35.92
CA PHE A 137 5.25 -11.41 -35.74
C PHE A 137 5.92 -10.50 -36.76
N VAL A 138 7.23 -10.67 -36.99
CA VAL A 138 8.00 -9.88 -37.95
C VAL A 138 7.51 -10.06 -39.39
N ASN A 139 7.21 -11.30 -39.79
CA ASN A 139 6.71 -11.62 -41.12
C ASN A 139 5.31 -11.03 -41.38
N ILE A 140 4.42 -11.08 -40.38
CA ILE A 140 3.09 -10.46 -40.43
C ILE A 140 3.22 -8.95 -40.63
N CYS A 141 4.05 -8.28 -39.82
CA CYS A 141 4.24 -6.84 -39.89
C CYS A 141 4.85 -6.41 -41.24
N SER A 142 5.91 -7.10 -41.68
CA SER A 142 6.60 -6.78 -42.94
C SER A 142 5.67 -6.93 -44.15
N SER A 143 4.96 -8.06 -44.24
CA SER A 143 4.02 -8.34 -45.34
C SER A 143 2.87 -7.32 -45.41
N PHE A 144 2.45 -6.79 -44.25
CA PHE A 144 1.41 -5.78 -44.18
C PHE A 144 1.92 -4.41 -44.65
N LEU A 145 3.09 -3.98 -44.18
CA LEU A 145 3.68 -2.67 -44.51
C LEU A 145 4.08 -2.57 -45.99
N GLU A 146 4.57 -3.66 -46.59
CA GLU A 146 4.83 -3.73 -48.03
C GLU A 146 3.59 -3.39 -48.87
N LYS A 147 2.40 -3.80 -48.42
CA LYS A 147 1.12 -3.56 -49.10
C LYS A 147 0.44 -2.26 -48.66
N ASN A 148 0.77 -1.76 -47.47
CA ASN A 148 0.09 -0.63 -46.82
C ASN A 148 1.09 0.35 -46.17
N PRO A 149 1.97 1.01 -46.94
CA PRO A 149 3.07 1.82 -46.39
C PRO A 149 2.61 3.05 -45.61
N ASN A 150 1.35 3.48 -45.78
CA ASN A 150 0.77 4.67 -45.12
C ASN A 150 -0.17 4.32 -43.94
N LYS A 151 -0.12 3.09 -43.42
CA LYS A 151 -0.95 2.65 -42.30
C LYS A 151 -0.12 2.19 -41.10
N LEU A 152 -0.71 2.33 -39.92
CA LEU A 152 -0.11 1.91 -38.65
C LEU A 152 -0.53 0.48 -38.26
N ILE A 153 0.31 -0.16 -37.45
CA ILE A 153 0.06 -1.46 -36.84
C ILE A 153 -0.23 -1.25 -35.35
N GLY A 154 -1.45 -1.57 -34.95
CA GLY A 154 -1.86 -1.62 -33.56
C GLY A 154 -1.46 -2.95 -32.92
N VAL A 155 -0.77 -2.92 -31.77
CA VAL A 155 -0.32 -4.15 -31.09
C VAL A 155 -0.68 -4.09 -29.62
N HIS A 156 -1.33 -5.15 -29.11
CA HIS A 156 -1.59 -5.27 -27.68
C HIS A 156 -1.39 -6.68 -27.16
N CYS A 157 -1.07 -6.77 -25.88
CA CYS A 157 -1.28 -7.97 -25.08
C CYS A 157 -2.36 -7.66 -24.03
N THR A 158 -2.33 -8.28 -22.84
CA THR A 158 -3.27 -7.92 -21.78
C THR A 158 -3.10 -6.46 -21.33
N HIS A 159 -1.87 -6.05 -21.01
CA HIS A 159 -1.56 -4.70 -20.52
C HIS A 159 -0.89 -3.79 -21.57
N GLY A 160 -0.36 -4.36 -22.65
CA GLY A 160 0.29 -3.58 -23.71
C GLY A 160 1.73 -3.15 -23.41
N PHE A 161 2.45 -3.88 -22.53
CA PHE A 161 3.80 -3.52 -22.08
C PHE A 161 4.84 -4.61 -22.41
N ASN A 162 4.93 -5.68 -21.63
CA ASN A 162 6.08 -6.61 -21.76
C ASN A 162 6.12 -7.38 -23.10
N ARG A 163 5.08 -8.16 -23.43
CA ARG A 163 5.02 -8.92 -24.71
C ARG A 163 4.96 -8.01 -25.93
N THR A 164 4.19 -6.94 -25.82
CA THR A 164 4.04 -5.91 -26.86
C THR A 164 5.38 -5.23 -27.14
N GLY A 165 6.05 -4.75 -26.09
CA GLY A 165 7.34 -4.10 -26.20
C GLY A 165 8.43 -5.04 -26.66
N PHE A 166 8.42 -6.30 -26.22
CA PHE A 166 9.35 -7.31 -26.71
C PHE A 166 9.26 -7.47 -28.22
N LEU A 167 8.07 -7.77 -28.75
CA LEU A 167 7.90 -8.00 -30.19
C LEU A 167 8.15 -6.74 -31.03
N ILE A 168 7.72 -5.57 -30.56
CA ILE A 168 8.01 -4.29 -31.23
C ILE A 168 9.52 -4.03 -31.25
N SER A 169 10.21 -4.24 -30.13
CA SER A 169 11.67 -4.01 -30.06
C SER A 169 12.44 -5.01 -30.93
N SER A 170 12.04 -6.28 -30.94
CA SER A 170 12.62 -7.30 -31.83
C SER A 170 12.40 -6.96 -33.31
N TYR A 171 11.24 -6.41 -33.69
CA TYR A 171 11.00 -5.97 -35.06
C TYR A 171 11.94 -4.83 -35.46
N LEU A 172 12.08 -3.81 -34.60
CA LEU A 172 12.98 -2.68 -34.87
C LEU A 172 14.44 -3.15 -34.99
N ALA A 173 14.87 -4.11 -34.17
CA ALA A 173 16.19 -4.70 -34.28
C ALA A 173 16.38 -5.49 -35.59
N LEU A 174 15.44 -6.36 -35.94
CA LEU A 174 15.56 -7.29 -37.08
C LEU A 174 15.29 -6.66 -38.46
N LYS A 175 14.41 -5.64 -38.54
CA LYS A 175 13.95 -5.06 -39.82
C LYS A 175 14.38 -3.63 -40.04
N GLU A 176 14.44 -2.83 -38.97
CA GLU A 176 14.89 -1.44 -39.05
C GLU A 176 16.39 -1.30 -38.73
N TYR A 177 17.06 -2.39 -38.35
CA TYR A 177 18.49 -2.44 -37.98
C TYR A 177 18.84 -1.55 -36.79
N TRP A 178 17.90 -1.38 -35.85
CA TRP A 178 18.15 -0.59 -34.64
C TRP A 178 18.97 -1.39 -33.64
N ASN A 179 19.86 -0.70 -32.92
CA ASN A 179 20.41 -1.25 -31.68
C ASN A 179 19.23 -1.55 -30.73
N ILE A 180 19.24 -2.74 -30.11
CA ILE A 180 18.19 -3.20 -29.21
C ILE A 180 17.96 -2.24 -28.03
N ASP A 181 19.00 -1.57 -27.53
CA ASP A 181 18.90 -0.54 -26.51
C ASP A 181 18.04 0.64 -26.97
N THR A 182 18.27 1.09 -28.21
CA THR A 182 17.51 2.19 -28.81
C THR A 182 16.06 1.77 -29.05
N ALA A 183 15.83 0.54 -29.50
CA ALA A 183 14.48 0.00 -29.72
C ALA A 183 13.68 -0.05 -28.41
N VAL A 184 14.29 -0.55 -27.33
CA VAL A 184 13.66 -0.61 -26.00
C VAL A 184 13.45 0.79 -25.42
N GLU A 185 14.40 1.70 -25.60
CA GLU A 185 14.28 3.09 -25.12
C GLU A 185 13.13 3.82 -25.82
N VAL A 186 13.02 3.69 -27.15
CA VAL A 186 11.93 4.31 -27.90
C VAL A 186 10.58 3.70 -27.53
N PHE A 187 10.50 2.38 -27.33
CA PHE A 187 9.29 1.78 -26.79
C PHE A 187 8.93 2.36 -25.40
N SER A 188 9.92 2.50 -24.51
CA SER A 188 9.71 3.06 -23.17
C SER A 188 9.23 4.52 -23.19
N LYS A 189 9.75 5.34 -24.12
CA LYS A 189 9.30 6.72 -24.32
C LYS A 189 7.87 6.79 -24.85
N ALA A 190 7.52 5.94 -25.81
CA ALA A 190 6.18 5.90 -26.39
C ALA A 190 5.15 5.24 -25.45
N ARG A 191 5.59 4.36 -24.56
CA ARG A 191 4.73 3.64 -23.62
C ARG A 191 5.37 3.69 -22.21
N PRO A 192 5.14 4.78 -21.45
CA PRO A 192 5.82 5.04 -20.18
C PRO A 192 5.72 3.88 -19.19
N SER A 193 6.85 3.50 -18.57
CA SER A 193 7.12 2.24 -17.83
C SER A 193 7.68 1.10 -18.68
N GLY A 194 7.63 1.19 -20.01
CA GLY A 194 8.31 0.30 -20.94
C GLY A 194 8.13 -1.20 -20.66
N ILE A 195 9.13 -2.00 -21.03
CA ILE A 195 9.20 -3.40 -20.63
C ILE A 195 9.70 -3.43 -19.18
N TYR A 196 8.81 -3.68 -18.23
CA TYR A 196 9.11 -3.62 -16.80
C TYR A 196 9.49 -4.96 -16.16
N LYS A 197 9.33 -6.06 -16.91
CA LYS A 197 9.76 -7.40 -16.52
C LYS A 197 11.16 -7.67 -17.03
N GLN A 198 12.08 -7.91 -16.11
CA GLN A 198 13.51 -8.04 -16.41
C GLN A 198 13.82 -9.26 -17.28
N ASP A 199 13.08 -10.37 -17.12
CA ASP A 199 13.17 -11.57 -17.94
C ASP A 199 13.02 -11.31 -19.45
N TYR A 200 12.16 -10.36 -19.83
CA TYR A 200 11.98 -9.98 -21.23
C TYR A 200 13.16 -9.16 -21.75
N LEU A 201 13.71 -8.27 -20.92
CA LEU A 201 14.85 -7.43 -21.28
C LEU A 201 16.15 -8.24 -21.35
N ASP A 202 16.35 -9.18 -20.43
CA ASP A 202 17.50 -10.07 -20.42
C ASP A 202 17.52 -10.94 -21.69
N ASP A 203 16.36 -11.41 -22.14
CA ASP A 203 16.24 -12.19 -23.37
C ASP A 203 16.46 -11.33 -24.63
N LEU A 204 15.86 -10.13 -24.72
CA LEU A 204 16.17 -9.20 -25.82
C LEU A 204 17.66 -8.89 -25.90
N TYR A 205 18.27 -8.60 -24.76
CA TYR A 205 19.70 -8.33 -24.69
C TYR A 205 20.51 -9.54 -25.17
N LYS A 206 20.18 -10.74 -24.69
CA LYS A 206 20.87 -11.98 -25.10
C LYS A 206 20.73 -12.29 -26.61
N ARG A 207 19.60 -11.94 -27.23
CA ARG A 207 19.34 -12.26 -28.64
C ARG A 207 19.96 -11.27 -29.64
N PHE A 208 20.10 -10.02 -29.24
CA PHE A 208 20.38 -8.92 -30.17
C PHE A 208 21.60 -8.08 -29.81
N ASN A 209 22.26 -8.34 -28.68
CA ASN A 209 23.47 -7.63 -28.29
C ASN A 209 24.71 -8.52 -28.51
N ASP A 210 25.55 -8.13 -29.47
CA ASP A 210 26.78 -8.83 -29.83
C ASP A 210 28.03 -8.25 -29.13
N ASP A 211 27.86 -7.23 -28.28
CA ASP A 211 28.96 -6.49 -27.63
C ASP A 211 28.89 -6.62 -26.09
N ASP A 212 29.78 -7.44 -25.52
CA ASP A 212 29.87 -7.71 -24.08
C ASP A 212 30.26 -6.48 -23.23
N GLU A 213 30.68 -5.35 -23.84
CA GLU A 213 30.98 -4.10 -23.14
C GLU A 213 29.73 -3.24 -22.86
N ILE A 214 28.63 -3.48 -23.56
CA ILE A 214 27.37 -2.77 -23.35
C ILE A 214 26.71 -3.30 -22.07
N PRO A 215 26.22 -2.44 -21.16
CA PRO A 215 25.57 -2.94 -19.95
C PRO A 215 24.20 -3.57 -20.28
N PRO A 216 23.80 -4.67 -19.62
CA PRO A 216 22.52 -5.31 -19.87
C PRO A 216 21.35 -4.37 -19.59
N LEU A 217 20.33 -4.43 -20.46
CA LEU A 217 19.08 -3.69 -20.36
C LEU A 217 18.49 -3.80 -18.94
N LYS A 218 18.04 -2.68 -18.36
CA LYS A 218 17.43 -2.65 -17.01
C LYS A 218 16.00 -2.14 -17.08
N GLY A 219 15.09 -2.92 -16.51
CA GLY A 219 13.67 -2.54 -16.44
C GLY A 219 13.43 -1.48 -15.36
N PRO A 220 12.49 -0.54 -15.57
CA PRO A 220 12.18 0.54 -14.63
C PRO A 220 11.44 0.08 -13.36
N GLY A 221 11.31 -1.24 -13.13
CA GLY A 221 10.50 -1.82 -12.05
C GLY A 221 9.01 -1.88 -12.41
N ARG A 222 8.24 -2.67 -11.67
CA ARG A 222 6.79 -2.83 -11.92
C ARG A 222 6.09 -1.46 -11.81
N PRO A 223 5.22 -1.11 -12.78
CA PRO A 223 4.60 0.18 -12.81
C PRO A 223 3.54 0.33 -11.72
N ALA A 224 3.38 1.57 -11.26
CA ALA A 224 2.43 2.01 -10.26
C ALA A 224 1.01 1.43 -10.43
N TRP A 225 0.52 1.48 -11.66
CA TRP A 225 -0.83 1.04 -12.01
C TRP A 225 -1.07 -0.48 -11.87
N GLU A 226 -0.01 -1.31 -11.72
CA GLU A 226 -0.19 -2.74 -11.42
C GLU A 226 -0.76 -2.97 -10.01
N ASN A 227 -0.64 -2.03 -9.08
CA ASN A 227 -1.05 -2.21 -7.69
C ASN A 227 -2.43 -1.59 -7.36
N GLY A 228 -3.21 -1.22 -8.37
CA GLY A 228 -4.37 -0.34 -8.18
C GLY A 228 -3.94 1.13 -8.25
N PRO A 229 -4.81 2.09 -7.90
CA PRO A 229 -4.42 3.49 -7.93
C PRO A 229 -3.33 3.71 -6.88
N GLU A 230 -2.08 3.84 -7.34
CA GLU A 230 -1.11 4.62 -6.58
C GLU A 230 -1.66 6.04 -6.54
N ILE A 231 -2.05 6.46 -5.35
CA ILE A 231 -2.15 7.87 -5.03
C ILE A 231 -0.73 8.40 -5.18
N SER A 232 -0.37 8.82 -6.39
CA SER A 232 0.73 9.73 -6.62
C SER A 232 0.34 11.02 -5.91
N LYS A 233 0.65 11.08 -4.60
CA LYS A 233 0.79 12.35 -3.93
C LYS A 233 2.03 12.99 -4.56
N GLU A 234 1.78 13.79 -5.60
CA GLU A 234 2.48 15.08 -5.64
C GLU A 234 2.47 15.64 -4.21
N ARG A 235 3.62 16.11 -3.72
CA ARG A 235 3.77 16.75 -2.41
C ARG A 235 3.07 18.12 -2.35
N ASN A 236 1.90 18.26 -2.99
CA ASN A 236 1.04 19.43 -3.03
C ASN A 236 -0.40 19.13 -2.52
N GLY A 237 -0.69 17.93 -2.02
CA GLY A 237 -1.97 17.60 -1.40
C GLY A 237 -2.00 17.90 0.10
N LYS A 238 -3.05 18.58 0.58
CA LYS A 238 -3.32 18.82 2.01
C LYS A 238 -3.22 17.50 2.82
N PRO A 239 -2.69 17.52 4.06
CA PRO A 239 -2.68 16.34 4.93
C PRO A 239 -4.08 15.74 5.05
N LYS A 240 -4.18 14.40 5.12
CA LYS A 240 -5.46 13.69 5.21
C LYS A 240 -5.48 12.82 6.46
N PHE A 241 -6.50 12.99 7.28
CA PHE A 241 -6.73 12.17 8.47
C PHE A 241 -6.98 10.72 8.04
N MET A 242 -6.25 9.77 8.64
CA MET A 242 -6.31 8.34 8.29
C MET A 242 -6.26 8.11 6.77
N GLU A 243 -5.35 8.81 6.07
CA GLU A 243 -5.19 8.75 4.61
C GLU A 243 -6.43 9.16 3.78
N GLY A 244 -7.44 9.75 4.43
CA GLY A 244 -8.72 10.14 3.82
C GLY A 244 -9.81 9.06 3.93
N LEU A 245 -9.58 8.00 4.72
CA LEU A 245 -10.55 6.93 4.95
C LEU A 245 -11.70 7.35 5.88
N VAL A 246 -11.55 8.46 6.60
CA VAL A 246 -12.55 8.99 7.53
C VAL A 246 -12.98 10.37 7.04
N LYS A 247 -14.22 10.47 6.56
CA LYS A 247 -14.73 11.66 5.85
C LYS A 247 -15.12 12.80 6.78
N CYS A 248 -15.54 12.49 8.00
CA CYS A 248 -15.89 13.51 9.00
C CYS A 248 -14.68 14.29 9.55
N ALA A 249 -13.45 13.92 9.16
CA ALA A 249 -12.24 14.56 9.61
C ALA A 249 -11.66 15.47 8.51
N GLU A 250 -11.60 16.77 8.78
CA GLU A 250 -11.18 17.80 7.84
C GLU A 250 -9.87 18.45 8.27
N TYR A 251 -8.96 18.71 7.34
CA TYR A 251 -7.70 19.40 7.65
C TYR A 251 -7.96 20.88 7.99
N VAL A 252 -7.39 21.36 9.08
CA VAL A 252 -7.50 22.78 9.47
C VAL A 252 -6.46 23.60 8.71
N GLU A 253 -6.93 24.35 7.71
CA GLU A 253 -6.08 25.22 6.88
C GLU A 253 -5.73 26.55 7.55
N ASP A 254 -6.57 26.99 8.50
CA ASP A 254 -6.30 28.19 9.27
C ASP A 254 -5.08 27.97 10.16
N THR A 255 -3.94 28.51 9.70
CA THR A 255 -2.66 28.42 10.39
C THR A 255 -2.65 29.11 11.75
N PHE A 256 -3.45 30.16 11.93
CA PHE A 256 -3.54 30.89 13.20
C PHE A 256 -4.28 30.04 14.23
N LEU A 257 -5.46 29.52 13.87
CA LEU A 257 -6.21 28.58 14.70
C LEU A 257 -5.36 27.34 15.03
N ALA A 258 -4.73 26.72 14.03
CA ALA A 258 -3.87 25.56 14.22
C ALA A 258 -2.72 25.85 15.21
N ASN A 259 -2.10 27.03 15.14
CA ASN A 259 -1.03 27.42 16.06
C ASN A 259 -1.53 27.69 17.48
N GLN A 260 -2.70 28.32 17.64
CA GLN A 260 -3.33 28.48 18.96
C GLN A 260 -3.63 27.12 19.60
N LEU A 261 -4.28 26.23 18.85
CA LEU A 261 -4.62 24.88 19.27
C LEU A 261 -3.35 24.08 19.67
N ARG A 262 -2.29 24.17 18.87
CA ARG A 262 -0.97 23.56 19.21
C ARG A 262 -0.39 24.11 20.51
N SER A 263 -0.54 25.41 20.77
CA SER A 263 -0.06 26.04 22.02
C SER A 263 -0.84 25.55 23.24
N ILE A 264 -2.15 25.38 23.11
CA ILE A 264 -3.01 24.86 24.18
C ILE A 264 -2.60 23.42 24.55
N ILE A 265 -2.52 22.52 23.57
CA ILE A 265 -2.17 21.12 23.87
C ILE A 265 -0.75 20.97 24.45
N LYS A 266 0.20 21.82 24.05
CA LYS A 266 1.53 21.85 24.66
C LYS A 266 1.50 22.25 26.13
N THR A 267 0.64 23.23 26.45
CA THR A 267 0.44 23.69 27.82
C THR A 267 -0.13 22.54 28.67
N TYR A 268 -1.19 21.86 28.20
CA TYR A 268 -1.76 20.71 28.91
C TYR A 268 -0.79 19.55 29.08
N CYS A 269 0.06 19.28 28.09
CA CYS A 269 1.09 18.24 28.19
C CYS A 269 2.34 18.66 28.99
N HIS A 270 2.44 19.91 29.45
CA HIS A 270 3.65 20.51 30.03
C HIS A 270 4.89 20.30 29.15
N TYR A 271 4.77 20.61 27.87
CA TYR A 271 5.78 20.31 26.86
C TYR A 271 6.33 21.57 26.18
N GLY A 272 7.64 21.79 26.31
CA GLY A 272 8.30 23.05 25.90
C GLY A 272 8.87 23.09 24.47
N LYS A 273 8.77 22.00 23.69
CA LYS A 273 9.35 21.94 22.34
C LYS A 273 8.30 22.17 21.25
N ASN A 274 8.76 22.38 20.02
CA ASN A 274 7.92 22.68 18.85
C ASN A 274 7.46 21.47 18.03
N ASP A 275 7.67 20.26 18.56
CA ASP A 275 7.19 18.99 18.00
C ASP A 275 5.96 18.45 18.76
N PHE A 276 5.53 17.24 18.42
CA PHE A 276 4.32 16.62 18.94
C PHE A 276 4.42 16.36 20.46
N PRO A 277 3.48 16.87 21.28
CA PRO A 277 3.63 16.88 22.73
C PRO A 277 3.25 15.57 23.43
N GLY A 278 2.61 14.62 22.75
CA GLY A 278 2.15 13.37 23.37
C GLY A 278 3.29 12.46 23.85
N SER A 279 3.06 11.74 24.96
CA SER A 279 4.01 10.82 25.62
C SER A 279 4.62 9.78 24.66
N GLN A 280 5.93 9.70 24.51
CA GLN A 280 6.60 8.76 23.59
C GLN A 280 7.19 7.56 24.34
N PRO A 281 6.72 6.33 24.07
CA PRO A 281 7.23 5.13 24.72
C PRO A 281 8.60 4.70 24.18
N VAL A 282 9.41 4.10 25.06
CA VAL A 282 10.69 3.47 24.74
C VAL A 282 10.56 1.97 24.58
N SER A 283 11.45 1.35 23.82
CA SER A 283 11.42 -0.10 23.62
C SER A 283 11.80 -0.84 24.90
N LEU A 284 11.09 -1.92 25.21
CA LEU A 284 11.45 -2.85 26.28
C LEU A 284 12.76 -3.56 25.90
N GLU A 285 13.80 -3.40 26.71
CA GLU A 285 15.14 -3.93 26.46
C GLU A 285 15.78 -4.50 27.74
N ARG A 286 16.61 -5.54 27.55
CA ARG A 286 17.34 -6.24 28.61
C ARG A 286 18.85 -6.31 28.35
N SER A 287 19.40 -5.25 27.76
CA SER A 287 20.82 -5.21 27.41
C SER A 287 21.70 -5.00 28.65
N PRO A 288 22.98 -5.44 28.66
CA PRO A 288 23.87 -5.29 29.82
C PRO A 288 24.07 -3.84 30.30
N GLY A 289 23.94 -2.85 29.40
CA GLY A 289 24.06 -1.42 29.74
C GLY A 289 22.73 -0.71 29.98
N MET A 290 21.59 -1.37 29.71
CA MET A 290 20.25 -0.84 29.94
C MET A 290 19.26 -2.01 30.02
N ASN A 291 18.77 -2.28 31.23
CA ASN A 291 17.71 -3.26 31.49
C ASN A 291 16.50 -2.55 32.09
N ASN A 292 15.57 -2.12 31.24
CA ASN A 292 14.34 -1.47 31.70
C ASN A 292 13.22 -2.48 32.02
N MET A 293 13.48 -3.77 31.82
CA MET A 293 12.57 -4.84 32.22
C MET A 293 12.42 -4.93 33.74
N ASP A 294 13.43 -4.48 34.49
CA ASP A 294 13.39 -4.48 35.96
C ASP A 294 12.33 -3.50 36.51
N TYR A 295 12.01 -2.43 35.77
CA TYR A 295 10.87 -1.56 36.13
C TYR A 295 9.55 -2.32 36.23
N LEU A 296 9.34 -3.35 35.41
CA LEU A 296 8.13 -4.17 35.45
C LEU A 296 8.05 -5.10 36.67
N LYS A 297 9.17 -5.29 37.38
CA LYS A 297 9.22 -6.06 38.63
C LYS A 297 9.08 -5.15 39.84
N ASP A 298 9.75 -4.00 39.79
CA ASP A 298 9.93 -3.11 40.94
C ASP A 298 8.82 -2.07 41.09
N GLU A 299 8.10 -1.78 40.00
CA GLU A 299 7.07 -0.75 39.96
C GLU A 299 5.72 -1.29 39.47
N ASP A 300 4.67 -0.55 39.83
CA ASP A 300 3.30 -0.87 39.47
C ASP A 300 3.01 -0.43 38.04
N TYR A 301 2.66 -1.39 37.19
CA TYR A 301 2.40 -1.21 35.77
C TYR A 301 1.10 -1.87 35.36
N MET A 302 0.45 -1.26 34.37
CA MET A 302 -0.63 -1.88 33.63
C MET A 302 -0.18 -2.19 32.20
N VAL A 303 -0.77 -3.22 31.61
CA VAL A 303 -0.47 -3.67 30.26
C VAL A 303 -1.71 -3.63 29.37
N SER A 304 -1.50 -3.23 28.12
CA SER A 304 -2.48 -3.34 27.04
C SER A 304 -1.79 -3.89 25.79
N TRP A 305 -2.58 -4.37 24.84
CA TRP A 305 -2.10 -4.63 23.48
C TRP A 305 -1.74 -3.32 22.78
N LYS A 306 -0.77 -3.39 21.87
CA LYS A 306 -0.46 -2.32 20.92
C LYS A 306 -1.19 -2.60 19.61
N ALA A 307 -2.00 -1.65 19.13
CA ALA A 307 -2.69 -1.82 17.86
C ALA A 307 -1.83 -1.27 16.72
N ASP A 308 -2.11 -1.74 15.51
CA ASP A 308 -1.57 -1.12 14.29
C ASP A 308 -2.52 0.02 13.84
N GLY A 309 -2.48 1.12 14.59
CA GLY A 309 -3.30 2.31 14.35
C GLY A 309 -2.48 3.59 14.24
N VAL A 310 -3.15 4.68 13.84
CA VAL A 310 -2.54 6.01 13.79
C VAL A 310 -2.85 6.74 15.09
N ARG A 311 -1.82 7.26 15.74
CA ARG A 311 -1.93 7.97 17.02
C ARG A 311 -2.36 9.42 16.80
N TYR A 312 -3.32 9.88 17.61
CA TYR A 312 -3.72 11.27 17.70
C TYR A 312 -3.85 11.71 19.15
N LEU A 313 -3.43 12.94 19.45
CA LEU A 313 -4.03 13.67 20.57
C LEU A 313 -5.35 14.23 20.10
N VAL A 314 -6.41 14.17 20.90
CA VAL A 314 -7.71 14.72 20.55
C VAL A 314 -8.12 15.74 21.61
N PHE A 315 -8.24 16.98 21.18
CA PHE A 315 -8.68 18.10 22.00
C PHE A 315 -10.15 18.38 21.72
N ILE A 316 -10.98 18.16 22.73
CA ILE A 316 -12.39 18.48 22.76
C ILE A 316 -12.48 19.87 23.40
N LYS A 317 -12.47 20.91 22.56
CA LYS A 317 -12.49 22.31 23.03
C LYS A 317 -13.88 22.67 23.51
N ASP A 318 -14.89 22.43 22.66
CA ASP A 318 -16.31 22.63 22.92
C ASP A 318 -17.15 21.80 21.92
N GLU A 319 -18.48 21.96 21.97
CA GLU A 319 -19.41 21.37 21.00
C GLU A 319 -19.03 21.77 19.56
N ASP A 320 -18.99 20.81 18.65
CA ASP A 320 -18.53 20.97 17.26
C ASP A 320 -17.10 21.54 17.09
N GLU A 321 -16.32 21.62 18.16
CA GLU A 321 -14.92 22.07 18.19
C GLU A 321 -13.99 20.97 18.71
N ILE A 322 -14.00 19.83 18.01
CA ILE A 322 -13.14 18.68 18.34
C ILE A 322 -12.00 18.61 17.33
N TYR A 323 -10.76 18.58 17.82
CA TYR A 323 -9.56 18.62 16.98
C TYR A 323 -8.63 17.44 17.28
N ALA A 324 -8.11 16.79 16.25
CA ALA A 324 -7.12 15.74 16.33
C ALA A 324 -5.75 16.21 15.80
N PHE A 325 -4.68 15.82 16.49
CA PHE A 325 -3.30 16.19 16.16
C PHE A 325 -2.49 14.93 15.89
N ASP A 326 -1.90 14.84 14.69
CA ASP A 326 -1.01 13.72 14.34
C ASP A 326 0.44 13.98 14.80
N ARG A 327 1.33 13.02 14.53
CA ARG A 327 2.75 13.11 14.92
C ARG A 327 3.53 14.21 14.19
N ASP A 328 3.05 14.66 13.04
CA ASP A 328 3.64 15.74 12.25
C ASP A 328 3.05 17.11 12.65
N ASN A 329 2.28 17.17 13.74
CA ASN A 329 1.55 18.36 14.22
C ASN A 329 0.49 18.88 13.25
N ASN A 330 0.04 18.08 12.27
CA ASN A 330 -1.13 18.44 11.47
C ASN A 330 -2.38 18.44 12.36
N VAL A 331 -3.28 19.38 12.09
CA VAL A 331 -4.50 19.57 12.87
C VAL A 331 -5.69 19.22 12.00
N PHE A 332 -6.57 18.36 12.52
CA PHE A 332 -7.78 17.93 11.85
C PHE A 332 -8.99 18.25 12.72
N LYS A 333 -10.04 18.85 12.17
CA LYS A 333 -11.33 19.02 12.84
C LYS A 333 -12.14 17.74 12.66
N LEU A 334 -12.65 17.16 13.75
CA LEU A 334 -13.54 16.01 13.75
C LEU A 334 -14.98 16.49 13.88
N ASN A 335 -15.74 16.37 12.79
CA ASN A 335 -17.15 16.74 12.75
C ASN A 335 -18.04 15.57 13.21
N ASN A 336 -19.25 15.89 13.67
CA ASN A 336 -20.28 14.91 14.07
C ASN A 336 -19.83 13.95 15.17
N LEU A 337 -19.17 14.47 16.21
CA LEU A 337 -18.85 13.73 17.43
C LEU A 337 -19.38 14.48 18.64
N TYR A 338 -20.08 13.79 19.53
CA TYR A 338 -20.64 14.42 20.73
C TYR A 338 -20.23 13.69 22.02
N PHE A 339 -19.78 14.45 23.01
CA PHE A 339 -19.36 13.98 24.32
C PHE A 339 -20.23 14.63 25.41
N PRO A 340 -21.29 13.95 25.86
CA PRO A 340 -22.18 14.49 26.89
C PRO A 340 -21.45 14.65 28.22
N HIS A 341 -21.67 15.79 28.87
CA HIS A 341 -21.23 15.99 30.25
C HIS A 341 -22.04 15.11 31.21
N ARG A 342 -21.37 14.58 32.24
CA ARG A 342 -21.98 13.58 33.14
C ARG A 342 -23.09 14.14 34.01
N LYS A 343 -22.94 15.39 34.47
CA LYS A 343 -23.82 16.02 35.47
C LYS A 343 -24.70 17.12 34.89
N GLU A 344 -24.29 17.70 33.76
CA GLU A 344 -24.90 18.90 33.19
C GLU A 344 -25.40 18.56 31.80
N ASN A 345 -26.49 19.20 31.36
CA ASN A 345 -27.06 18.98 30.04
C ASN A 345 -26.32 19.80 28.96
N ARG A 346 -25.02 19.52 28.80
CA ARG A 346 -24.15 20.18 27.82
C ARG A 346 -23.07 19.22 27.30
N HIS A 347 -22.34 19.66 26.30
CA HIS A 347 -21.09 19.04 25.87
C HIS A 347 -19.98 19.25 26.91
N ILE A 348 -19.02 18.32 27.01
CA ILE A 348 -17.79 18.55 27.80
C ILE A 348 -16.89 19.53 27.08
N ARG A 349 -16.12 20.32 27.80
CA ARG A 349 -15.18 21.29 27.20
C ARG A 349 -13.77 21.05 27.66
N ASP A 350 -12.82 21.77 27.08
CA ASP A 350 -11.41 21.82 27.52
C ASP A 350 -10.85 20.45 27.95
N THR A 351 -11.01 19.43 27.10
CA THR A 351 -10.64 18.05 27.43
C THR A 351 -9.65 17.52 26.41
N LEU A 352 -8.47 17.07 26.86
CA LEU A 352 -7.41 16.53 26.01
C LEU A 352 -7.20 15.05 26.30
N VAL A 353 -7.42 14.20 25.29
CA VAL A 353 -7.23 12.75 25.37
C VAL A 353 -6.13 12.27 24.43
N ASP A 354 -5.48 11.18 24.81
CA ASP A 354 -4.50 10.48 23.97
C ASP A 354 -5.15 9.21 23.41
N ALA A 355 -5.16 9.09 22.09
CA ALA A 355 -5.94 8.08 21.40
C ALA A 355 -5.19 7.46 20.20
N GLU A 356 -5.64 6.27 19.84
CA GLU A 356 -5.19 5.53 18.66
C GLU A 356 -6.41 5.24 17.79
N VAL A 357 -6.36 5.62 16.52
CA VAL A 357 -7.44 5.39 15.56
C VAL A 357 -7.08 4.19 14.68
N ILE A 358 -7.96 3.21 14.66
CA ILE A 358 -7.81 1.94 13.92
C ILE A 358 -8.96 1.75 12.93
N MET A 359 -8.73 0.97 11.88
CA MET A 359 -9.77 0.54 10.95
C MET A 359 -10.20 -0.89 11.31
N GLU A 360 -11.37 -1.05 11.93
CA GLU A 360 -11.84 -2.35 12.40
C GLU A 360 -12.79 -2.99 11.39
N LYS A 361 -12.56 -4.27 11.05
CA LYS A 361 -13.50 -5.04 10.21
C LYS A 361 -14.60 -5.60 11.09
N THR A 362 -15.83 -5.09 10.92
CA THR A 362 -17.02 -5.59 11.63
C THR A 362 -17.89 -6.41 10.68
N TYR A 363 -18.34 -7.58 11.12
CA TYR A 363 -19.27 -8.44 10.38
C TYR A 363 -20.70 -7.95 10.64
N ILE A 364 -21.43 -7.58 9.58
CA ILE A 364 -22.85 -7.19 9.66
C ILE A 364 -23.73 -8.42 9.43
N SER A 365 -23.27 -9.37 8.61
CA SER A 365 -23.90 -10.66 8.34
C SER A 365 -22.81 -11.69 7.99
N GLU A 366 -23.17 -12.98 7.86
CA GLU A 366 -22.22 -14.06 7.52
C GLU A 366 -21.38 -13.78 6.26
N ASN A 367 -21.88 -12.96 5.33
CA ASN A 367 -21.21 -12.64 4.06
C ASN A 367 -20.92 -11.14 3.84
N THR A 368 -21.17 -10.25 4.81
CA THR A 368 -20.96 -8.80 4.64
C THR A 368 -20.11 -8.22 5.75
N THR A 369 -18.96 -7.66 5.37
CA THR A 369 -18.05 -6.95 6.27
C THR A 369 -18.08 -5.46 6.00
N LYS A 370 -18.07 -4.64 7.05
CA LYS A 370 -17.93 -3.19 6.99
C LYS A 370 -16.70 -2.78 7.78
N ILE A 371 -15.89 -1.92 7.19
CA ILE A 371 -14.74 -1.33 7.87
C ILE A 371 -15.24 -0.08 8.61
N ILE A 372 -15.00 -0.01 9.91
CA ILE A 372 -15.45 1.10 10.76
C ILE A 372 -14.22 1.73 11.44
N PRO A 373 -14.00 3.04 11.30
CA PRO A 373 -12.95 3.73 12.04
C PRO A 373 -13.30 3.77 13.53
N ARG A 374 -12.36 3.36 14.38
CA ARG A 374 -12.54 3.33 15.83
C ARG A 374 -11.41 4.09 16.52
N MET A 375 -11.78 5.09 17.31
CA MET A 375 -10.90 5.83 18.20
C MET A 375 -10.84 5.13 19.55
N LEU A 376 -9.67 4.60 19.88
CA LEU A 376 -9.32 3.96 21.15
C LEU A 376 -8.61 4.96 22.05
N ILE A 377 -9.35 5.57 22.98
CA ILE A 377 -8.80 6.47 24.00
C ILE A 377 -8.08 5.64 25.05
N TYR A 378 -6.80 5.91 25.29
CA TYR A 378 -5.97 5.12 26.21
C TYR A 378 -5.35 5.93 27.35
N ASP A 379 -5.31 7.26 27.25
CA ASP A 379 -4.95 8.15 28.37
C ASP A 379 -5.70 9.48 28.25
N ILE A 380 -5.75 10.25 29.33
CA ILE A 380 -6.36 11.59 29.40
C ILE A 380 -5.39 12.55 30.09
N VAL A 381 -5.14 13.68 29.45
CA VAL A 381 -4.16 14.67 29.90
C VAL A 381 -4.86 15.80 30.66
N HIS A 382 -6.01 16.24 30.18
CA HIS A 382 -6.76 17.35 30.75
C HIS A 382 -8.26 17.08 30.64
N TYR A 383 -9.03 17.47 31.65
CA TYR A 383 -10.48 17.30 31.69
C TYR A 383 -11.10 18.50 32.42
N GLU A 384 -11.61 19.46 31.65
CA GLU A 384 -12.18 20.71 32.17
C GLU A 384 -11.28 21.31 33.27
N ASP A 385 -11.86 21.79 34.37
CA ASP A 385 -11.12 22.39 35.47
C ASP A 385 -10.42 21.36 36.39
N THR A 386 -10.39 20.07 36.01
CA THR A 386 -9.82 18.99 36.82
C THR A 386 -8.35 18.75 36.49
N GLN A 387 -7.49 18.74 37.52
CA GLN A 387 -6.07 18.42 37.42
C GLN A 387 -5.82 16.91 37.25
N ILE A 388 -6.31 16.32 36.15
CA ILE A 388 -6.21 14.88 35.91
C ILE A 388 -4.80 14.42 35.50
N ARG A 389 -4.00 15.31 34.89
CA ARG A 389 -2.62 15.04 34.46
C ARG A 389 -1.73 14.47 35.57
N GLU A 390 -1.83 15.07 36.76
CA GLU A 390 -1.00 14.76 37.93
C GLU A 390 -1.47 13.50 38.66
N CYS A 391 -2.67 13.01 38.35
CA CYS A 391 -3.18 11.79 38.95
C CYS A 391 -2.44 10.55 38.45
N ASP A 392 -2.46 9.49 39.26
CA ASP A 392 -2.04 8.15 38.84
C ASP A 392 -2.86 7.65 37.64
N PHE A 393 -2.28 6.73 36.87
CA PHE A 393 -2.88 6.24 35.63
C PHE A 393 -4.24 5.57 35.85
N ARG A 394 -4.48 4.91 37.00
CA ARG A 394 -5.77 4.27 37.28
C ARG A 394 -6.88 5.32 37.42
N LYS A 395 -6.61 6.44 38.10
CA LYS A 395 -7.56 7.58 38.16
C LYS A 395 -7.80 8.20 36.78
N ARG A 396 -6.77 8.33 35.95
CA ARG A 396 -6.91 8.82 34.56
C ARG A 396 -7.79 7.89 33.73
N ILE A 397 -7.61 6.58 33.82
CA ILE A 397 -8.50 5.58 33.21
C ILE A 397 -9.93 5.70 33.76
N MET A 398 -10.10 5.82 35.07
CA MET A 398 -11.43 5.98 35.66
C MET A 398 -12.15 7.23 35.14
N CYS A 399 -11.41 8.33 34.93
CA CYS A 399 -11.95 9.54 34.31
C CYS A 399 -12.43 9.26 32.88
N ILE A 400 -11.63 8.58 32.05
CA ILE A 400 -12.04 8.18 30.69
C ILE A 400 -13.31 7.34 30.74
N GLN A 401 -13.32 6.30 31.59
CA GLN A 401 -14.44 5.37 31.67
C GLN A 401 -15.74 6.06 32.08
N ARG A 402 -15.71 6.86 33.15
CA ARG A 402 -16.90 7.45 33.76
C ARG A 402 -17.36 8.71 33.05
N GLU A 403 -16.43 9.60 32.70
CA GLU A 403 -16.76 10.94 32.20
C GLU A 403 -16.91 10.98 30.67
N LEU A 404 -16.26 10.06 29.93
CA LEU A 404 -16.34 10.00 28.47
C LEU A 404 -17.14 8.81 27.94
N ILE A 405 -16.83 7.58 28.40
CA ILE A 405 -17.39 6.37 27.79
C ILE A 405 -18.79 6.05 28.32
N GLU A 406 -18.97 6.05 29.64
CA GLU A 406 -20.24 5.72 30.27
C GLU A 406 -21.32 6.77 29.95
N THR A 407 -20.96 8.05 29.94
CA THR A 407 -21.85 9.15 29.52
C THR A 407 -22.36 8.97 28.10
N ARG A 408 -21.46 8.67 27.14
CA ARG A 408 -21.84 8.37 25.76
C ARG A 408 -22.71 7.12 25.65
N LYS A 409 -22.36 6.03 26.34
CA LYS A 409 -23.18 4.81 26.38
C LYS A 409 -24.60 5.09 26.88
N ASN A 410 -24.73 5.88 27.95
CA ASN A 410 -26.03 6.27 28.50
C ASN A 410 -26.81 7.15 27.50
N ALA A 411 -26.14 8.05 26.78
CA ALA A 411 -26.77 8.87 25.75
C ALA A 411 -27.26 8.05 24.54
N PHE A 412 -26.53 7.00 24.14
CA PHE A 412 -26.98 6.05 23.13
C PHE A 412 -28.20 5.25 23.62
N MET A 413 -28.18 4.74 24.85
CA MET A 413 -29.32 3.98 25.42
C MET A 413 -30.59 4.83 25.55
N LYS A 414 -30.44 6.13 25.81
CA LYS A 414 -31.56 7.09 25.87
C LYS A 414 -32.04 7.57 24.49
N GLY A 415 -31.33 7.24 23.42
CA GLY A 415 -31.63 7.74 22.06
C GLY A 415 -31.28 9.21 21.82
N THR A 416 -30.67 9.90 22.79
CA THR A 416 -30.18 11.28 22.65
C THR A 416 -28.94 11.38 21.76
N LEU A 417 -28.21 10.27 21.60
CA LEU A 417 -27.10 10.15 20.66
C LEU A 417 -27.40 8.98 19.72
N ILE A 418 -27.20 9.17 18.42
CA ILE A 418 -27.51 8.19 17.38
C ILE A 418 -26.19 7.69 16.79
N ARG A 419 -25.96 6.37 16.82
CA ARG A 419 -24.68 5.77 16.44
C ARG A 419 -24.37 5.92 14.96
N GLU A 420 -25.40 5.89 14.13
CA GLU A 420 -25.34 5.97 12.67
C GLU A 420 -24.88 7.35 12.19
N ASN A 421 -25.06 8.39 13.00
CA ASN A 421 -24.64 9.75 12.70
C ASN A 421 -23.14 9.97 12.97
N GLU A 422 -22.51 9.08 13.75
CA GLU A 422 -21.09 9.18 14.09
C GLU A 422 -20.26 8.18 13.28
N GLU A 423 -19.52 8.70 12.28
CA GLU A 423 -18.63 7.88 11.46
C GLU A 423 -17.56 7.18 12.32
N ILE A 424 -16.95 7.91 13.25
CA ILE A 424 -15.93 7.39 14.16
C ILE A 424 -16.59 6.74 15.39
N SER A 425 -16.19 5.51 15.71
CA SER A 425 -16.59 4.86 16.96
C SER A 425 -15.63 5.16 18.09
N VAL A 426 -16.13 5.70 19.21
CA VAL A 426 -15.30 5.99 20.38
C VAL A 426 -15.36 4.85 21.38
N ARG A 427 -14.21 4.30 21.75
CA ARG A 427 -14.04 3.33 22.85
C ARG A 427 -12.82 3.69 23.67
N TRP A 428 -12.76 3.20 24.91
CA TRP A 428 -11.51 3.21 25.66
C TRP A 428 -10.73 1.93 25.38
N LYS A 429 -9.41 2.03 25.45
CA LYS A 429 -8.48 0.91 25.31
C LYS A 429 -8.31 0.22 26.65
N GLN A 430 -8.58 -1.08 26.72
CA GLN A 430 -8.55 -1.79 27.99
C GLN A 430 -7.12 -2.04 28.46
N PHE A 431 -6.86 -1.71 29.72
CA PHE A 431 -5.61 -2.04 30.40
C PHE A 431 -5.88 -3.09 31.48
N TYR A 432 -4.90 -3.95 31.69
CA TYR A 432 -4.94 -5.05 32.65
C TYR A 432 -3.72 -5.01 33.55
N GLU A 433 -3.78 -5.73 34.65
CA GLU A 433 -2.61 -6.00 35.50
C GLU A 433 -1.59 -6.88 34.76
N LEU A 434 -0.30 -6.80 35.16
CA LEU A 434 0.79 -7.55 34.51
C LEU A 434 0.56 -9.08 34.50
N SER A 435 -0.18 -9.61 35.46
CA SER A 435 -0.55 -11.03 35.53
C SER A 435 -1.41 -11.51 34.34
N ALA A 436 -1.96 -10.57 33.55
CA ALA A 436 -2.71 -10.83 32.34
C ALA A 436 -1.83 -10.98 31.08
N VAL A 437 -0.52 -10.67 31.13
CA VAL A 437 0.37 -10.78 29.96
C VAL A 437 0.25 -12.13 29.22
N PRO A 438 0.26 -13.30 29.90
CA PRO A 438 0.07 -14.58 29.20
C PRO A 438 -1.26 -14.67 28.45
N LYS A 439 -2.35 -14.13 29.04
CA LYS A 439 -3.70 -14.17 28.45
C LYS A 439 -3.82 -13.30 27.21
N LEU A 440 -3.07 -12.19 27.14
CA LEU A 440 -3.03 -11.32 25.96
C LEU A 440 -2.40 -12.01 24.73
N PHE A 441 -1.68 -13.12 24.94
CA PHE A 441 -1.11 -13.93 23.88
C PHE A 441 -1.94 -15.17 23.52
N GLU A 442 -3.08 -15.40 24.16
CA GLU A 442 -3.95 -16.53 23.86
C GLU A 442 -4.84 -16.26 22.62
N PRO A 443 -5.06 -17.24 21.73
CA PRO A 443 -5.90 -17.08 20.54
C PRO A 443 -7.31 -16.54 20.83
N LYS A 444 -7.86 -16.87 22.01
CA LYS A 444 -9.17 -16.36 22.45
C LYS A 444 -9.19 -14.84 22.53
N PHE A 445 -8.10 -14.22 23.00
CA PHE A 445 -7.98 -12.76 23.08
C PHE A 445 -7.95 -12.11 21.70
N TYR A 446 -7.13 -12.64 20.78
CA TYR A 446 -7.08 -12.13 19.39
C TYR A 446 -8.43 -12.18 18.69
N LYS A 447 -9.24 -13.23 18.92
CA LYS A 447 -10.60 -13.34 18.36
C LYS A 447 -11.57 -12.26 18.87
N THR A 448 -11.30 -11.67 20.02
CA THR A 448 -12.11 -10.55 20.54
C THR A 448 -11.75 -9.22 19.90
N LEU A 449 -10.61 -9.13 19.21
CA LEU A 449 -10.15 -7.93 18.53
C LEU A 449 -10.50 -8.01 17.04
N GLY A 450 -11.13 -6.96 16.50
CA GLY A 450 -11.46 -6.87 15.08
C GLY A 450 -10.35 -6.26 14.21
N HIS A 451 -9.13 -6.18 14.76
CA HIS A 451 -7.97 -5.50 14.20
C HIS A 451 -6.67 -6.21 14.60
N GLU A 452 -5.60 -5.97 13.85
CA GLU A 452 -4.28 -6.56 14.10
C GLU A 452 -3.56 -5.87 15.27
N ILE A 453 -2.78 -6.65 16.02
CA ILE A 453 -1.93 -6.15 17.10
C ILE A 453 -0.46 -6.38 16.75
N ASP A 454 0.39 -5.41 17.07
CA ASP A 454 1.82 -5.41 16.73
C ASP A 454 2.73 -5.40 17.97
N GLY A 455 2.20 -5.78 19.13
CA GLY A 455 2.94 -5.88 20.38
C GLY A 455 2.12 -5.59 21.63
N LEU A 456 2.82 -5.24 22.70
CA LEU A 456 2.25 -4.82 23.99
C LEU A 456 2.78 -3.44 24.39
N ILE A 457 1.99 -2.71 25.17
CA ILE A 457 2.36 -1.45 25.80
C ILE A 457 2.21 -1.59 27.32
N PHE A 458 3.24 -1.16 28.05
CA PHE A 458 3.30 -1.16 29.50
C PHE A 458 3.31 0.29 29.98
N GLN A 459 2.29 0.65 30.75
CA GLN A 459 2.08 1.98 31.28
C GLN A 459 2.32 1.97 32.79
N PRO A 460 3.24 2.79 33.31
CA PRO A 460 3.47 2.86 34.75
C PRO A 460 2.30 3.57 35.43
N VAL A 461 1.92 3.10 36.62
CA VAL A 461 0.72 3.61 37.30
C VAL A 461 0.98 4.91 38.04
N LYS A 462 2.06 4.97 38.84
CA LYS A 462 2.24 6.01 39.86
C LYS A 462 2.62 7.39 39.30
N TYR A 463 2.92 7.50 38.01
CA TYR A 463 3.49 8.70 37.43
C TYR A 463 2.44 9.57 36.76
N PRO A 464 2.62 10.91 36.80
CA PRO A 464 1.79 11.83 36.04
C PRO A 464 1.97 11.61 34.54
N TYR A 465 1.06 12.15 33.73
CA TYR A 465 1.27 12.19 32.28
C TYR A 465 2.46 13.11 31.94
N VAL A 466 3.41 12.61 31.14
CA VAL A 466 4.64 13.33 30.78
C VAL A 466 4.71 13.52 29.27
N GLY A 467 4.62 14.77 28.81
CA GLY A 467 4.75 15.10 27.39
C GLY A 467 6.14 14.74 26.82
N GLY A 468 6.15 14.31 25.56
CA GLY A 468 7.37 13.87 24.88
C GLY A 468 7.92 12.54 25.41
N ARG A 469 9.23 12.30 25.29
CA ARG A 469 9.84 11.01 25.64
C ARG A 469 9.75 10.74 27.14
N PHE A 470 9.20 9.58 27.51
CA PHE A 470 9.18 9.10 28.89
C PHE A 470 9.72 7.67 28.97
N ASP A 471 10.87 7.50 29.61
CA ASP A 471 11.64 6.25 29.63
C ASP A 471 10.99 5.11 30.42
N LYS A 472 9.90 5.40 31.14
CA LYS A 472 9.13 4.41 31.90
C LYS A 472 7.90 3.89 31.15
N ILE A 473 7.46 4.49 30.05
CA ILE A 473 6.44 3.86 29.21
C ILE A 473 7.14 2.92 28.25
N LEU A 474 6.88 1.63 28.38
CA LEU A 474 7.61 0.60 27.65
C LEU A 474 6.73 -0.01 26.57
N LYS A 475 7.26 -0.15 25.36
CA LYS A 475 6.62 -0.90 24.28
C LYS A 475 7.42 -2.17 24.00
N TRP A 476 6.74 -3.29 23.95
CA TRP A 476 7.31 -4.54 23.50
C TRP A 476 6.74 -4.88 22.13
N LYS A 477 7.60 -5.30 21.21
CA LYS A 477 7.22 -5.86 19.92
C LYS A 477 7.89 -7.23 19.77
N PRO A 478 7.28 -8.18 19.05
CA PRO A 478 7.97 -9.40 18.65
C PRO A 478 9.31 -9.05 17.98
N PRO A 479 10.42 -9.75 18.29
CA PRO A 479 11.71 -9.49 17.67
C PRO A 479 11.65 -9.49 16.14
N GLU A 480 10.81 -10.33 15.56
CA GLU A 480 10.61 -10.47 14.11
C GLU A 480 9.94 -9.23 13.49
N GLN A 481 9.21 -8.46 14.30
CA GLN A 481 8.52 -7.22 13.93
C GLN A 481 9.29 -5.96 14.37
N SER A 482 10.51 -6.12 14.89
CA SER A 482 11.36 -4.99 15.27
C SER A 482 11.97 -4.34 14.02
N SER A 483 11.72 -3.04 13.87
CA SER A 483 12.10 -2.29 12.68
C SER A 483 12.65 -0.90 13.04
N ILE A 484 13.50 -0.37 12.16
CA ILE A 484 14.03 0.99 12.23
C ILE A 484 13.72 1.72 10.93
N ASP A 485 13.29 2.96 11.03
CA ASP A 485 13.11 3.82 9.86
C ASP A 485 14.40 4.56 9.54
N PHE A 486 14.98 4.25 8.39
CA PHE A 486 16.22 4.84 7.89
C PHE A 486 15.95 5.74 6.70
N LYS A 487 16.78 6.77 6.53
CA LYS A 487 16.92 7.44 5.24
C LYS A 487 17.90 6.62 4.40
N LEU A 488 17.45 6.13 3.26
CA LEU A 488 18.27 5.33 2.37
C LEU A 488 19.04 6.22 1.40
N HIS A 489 20.34 5.99 1.26
CA HIS A 489 21.12 6.50 0.15
C HIS A 489 21.93 5.39 -0.50
N ILE A 490 21.75 5.17 -1.79
CA ILE A 490 22.46 4.11 -2.52
C ILE A 490 23.65 4.71 -3.26
N LYS A 491 24.83 4.11 -3.10
CA LYS A 491 26.02 4.49 -3.87
C LYS A 491 26.66 3.26 -4.51
N LYS A 492 27.26 3.47 -5.67
CA LYS A 492 28.17 2.52 -6.31
C LYS A 492 29.51 2.58 -5.58
N VAL A 493 29.97 1.45 -5.05
CA VAL A 493 31.27 1.36 -4.35
C VAL A 493 32.24 0.55 -5.21
N GLU A 494 33.44 1.09 -5.42
CA GLU A 494 34.53 0.44 -6.13
C GLU A 494 35.61 0.08 -5.11
N LYS A 495 35.90 -1.21 -4.96
CA LYS A 495 37.05 -1.70 -4.22
C LYS A 495 38.07 -2.22 -5.22
N HIS A 496 39.35 -1.90 -5.00
CA HIS A 496 40.43 -2.26 -5.90
C HIS A 496 40.50 -3.79 -6.06
N GLY A 497 40.27 -4.29 -7.28
CA GLY A 497 40.27 -5.73 -7.59
C GLY A 497 38.92 -6.46 -7.44
N GLU A 498 37.81 -5.78 -7.11
CA GLU A 498 36.48 -6.39 -6.99
C GLU A 498 35.44 -5.81 -7.96
N ILE A 499 34.47 -6.64 -8.36
CA ILE A 499 33.33 -6.26 -9.22
C ILE A 499 32.51 -5.16 -8.52
N HIS A 500 32.05 -4.16 -9.29
CA HIS A 500 31.22 -3.06 -8.78
C HIS A 500 30.00 -3.55 -7.99
N GLN A 501 29.81 -3.05 -6.76
CA GLN A 501 28.64 -3.37 -5.93
C GLN A 501 27.88 -2.11 -5.55
N PHE A 502 26.54 -2.15 -5.70
CA PHE A 502 25.66 -1.12 -5.16
C PHE A 502 25.41 -1.42 -3.68
N VAL A 503 25.68 -0.42 -2.83
CA VAL A 503 25.49 -0.51 -1.38
C VAL A 503 24.47 0.52 -0.96
N GLY A 504 23.45 0.09 -0.21
CA GLY A 504 22.46 0.94 0.42
C GLY A 504 22.96 1.39 1.78
N PHE A 505 23.30 2.67 1.91
CA PHE A 505 23.71 3.28 3.16
C PHE A 505 22.47 3.78 3.91
N LEU A 506 22.31 3.32 5.15
CA LEU A 506 21.16 3.59 5.99
C LEU A 506 21.52 4.68 6.99
N TYR A 507 20.82 5.81 6.95
CA TYR A 507 21.08 6.98 7.81
C TYR A 507 19.98 7.16 8.85
N VAL A 508 20.38 7.66 10.02
CA VAL A 508 19.51 8.01 11.15
C VAL A 508 19.69 9.49 11.48
N LEU A 509 18.69 10.11 12.10
CA LEU A 509 18.77 11.51 12.49
C LEU A 509 19.78 11.68 13.63
N GLY A 510 20.67 12.67 13.52
CA GLY A 510 21.72 12.95 14.50
C GLY A 510 23.05 12.22 14.27
N LYS A 511 23.21 11.55 13.11
CA LYS A 511 24.49 10.96 12.68
C LYS A 511 24.75 11.30 11.20
N ASN A 512 25.91 11.88 10.91
CA ASN A 512 26.30 12.25 9.54
C ASN A 512 26.83 11.06 8.73
N GLU A 513 27.36 10.05 9.42
CA GLU A 513 27.82 8.81 8.80
C GLU A 513 26.70 7.76 8.72
N PRO A 514 26.78 6.82 7.76
CA PRO A 514 25.87 5.68 7.70
C PRO A 514 25.78 4.96 9.05
N PHE A 515 24.55 4.71 9.51
CA PHE A 515 24.29 3.89 10.68
C PHE A 515 24.54 2.41 10.39
N ALA A 516 24.10 1.97 9.22
CA ALA A 516 24.29 0.61 8.74
C ALA A 516 24.35 0.57 7.21
N GLN A 517 24.62 -0.61 6.67
CA GLN A 517 24.58 -0.87 5.24
C GLN A 517 23.66 -2.06 4.98
N MET A 518 23.04 -2.05 3.81
CA MET A 518 22.29 -3.19 3.29
C MET A 518 22.61 -3.40 1.81
N LYS A 519 22.43 -4.62 1.33
CA LYS A 519 22.59 -4.93 -0.09
C LYS A 519 21.55 -4.13 -0.89
N ALA A 520 22.02 -3.28 -1.80
CA ALA A 520 21.10 -2.54 -2.67
C ALA A 520 20.66 -3.42 -3.84
N THR A 521 19.55 -4.12 -3.66
CA THR A 521 18.87 -4.84 -4.73
C THR A 521 18.26 -3.86 -5.74
N LYS A 522 18.04 -4.29 -6.99
CA LYS A 522 17.34 -3.47 -8.00
C LYS A 522 15.98 -2.95 -7.49
N THR A 523 15.27 -3.74 -6.69
CA THR A 523 13.99 -3.35 -6.06
C THR A 523 14.11 -2.25 -5.01
N LEU A 524 15.28 -2.13 -4.35
CA LEU A 524 15.53 -1.13 -3.32
C LEU A 524 15.92 0.24 -3.94
N GLN A 525 16.48 0.25 -5.15
CA GLN A 525 17.01 1.46 -5.82
C GLN A 525 15.96 2.56 -6.00
N LYS A 526 14.69 2.23 -6.24
CA LYS A 526 13.60 3.22 -6.36
C LYS A 526 13.28 3.97 -5.06
N TYR A 527 13.78 3.50 -3.92
CA TYR A 527 13.61 4.15 -2.63
C TYR A 527 14.83 5.00 -2.24
N ASP A 528 15.78 5.21 -3.17
CA ASP A 528 16.91 6.09 -2.93
C ASP A 528 16.45 7.51 -2.55
N GLY A 529 17.04 8.07 -1.49
CA GLY A 529 16.66 9.35 -0.90
C GLY A 529 15.38 9.33 -0.05
N LYS A 530 14.65 8.21 0.01
CA LYS A 530 13.40 8.08 0.78
C LYS A 530 13.63 7.53 2.19
N ILE A 531 12.61 7.67 3.04
CA ILE A 531 12.59 7.02 4.36
C ILE A 531 11.95 5.65 4.20
N ILE A 532 12.67 4.62 4.60
CA ILE A 532 12.27 3.22 4.51
C ILE A 532 12.26 2.60 5.89
N GLU A 533 11.31 1.70 6.14
CA GLU A 533 11.30 0.86 7.33
C GLU A 533 12.02 -0.44 7.02
N CYS A 534 13.00 -0.78 7.86
CA CYS A 534 13.78 -2.01 7.73
C CYS A 534 13.71 -2.84 9.00
N ASN A 535 13.57 -4.15 8.88
CA ASN A 535 13.81 -5.09 9.98
C ASN A 535 15.19 -5.75 9.84
N PHE A 536 15.63 -6.41 10.90
CA PHE A 536 16.91 -7.12 10.93
C PHE A 536 16.66 -8.63 11.00
N VAL A 537 16.95 -9.33 9.91
CA VAL A 537 16.70 -10.77 9.76
C VAL A 537 17.97 -11.43 9.23
N ASN A 538 18.35 -12.58 9.79
CA ASN A 538 19.54 -13.34 9.37
C ASN A 538 20.83 -12.49 9.32
N ASN A 539 21.04 -11.64 10.33
CA ASN A 539 22.16 -10.69 10.41
C ASN A 539 22.24 -9.64 9.28
N GLN A 540 21.13 -9.39 8.58
CA GLN A 540 21.05 -8.40 7.51
C GLN A 540 19.82 -7.50 7.67
N TRP A 541 20.00 -6.22 7.37
CA TRP A 541 18.88 -5.29 7.23
C TRP A 541 18.09 -5.64 5.97
N THR A 542 16.78 -5.82 6.13
CA THR A 542 15.84 -6.13 5.05
C THR A 542 14.80 -5.03 4.96
N PHE A 543 14.45 -4.63 3.73
CA PHE A 543 13.43 -3.64 3.47
C PHE A 543 12.03 -4.21 3.77
N MET A 544 11.22 -3.48 4.53
CA MET A 544 9.82 -3.80 4.77
C MET A 544 8.90 -2.97 3.88
N ARG A 545 8.95 -1.64 4.02
CA ARG A 545 8.09 -0.70 3.30
C ARG A 545 8.68 0.71 3.24
N GLU A 546 8.12 1.54 2.38
CA GLU A 546 8.34 2.99 2.39
C GLU A 546 7.53 3.64 3.52
N ARG A 547 8.11 4.62 4.21
CA ARG A 547 7.44 5.41 5.25
C ARG A 547 7.04 6.78 4.70
N THR A 548 5.93 6.80 3.96
CA THR A 548 5.35 8.03 3.41
C THR A 548 4.70 8.91 4.49
N ASP A 549 4.37 8.32 5.64
CA ASP A 549 3.84 8.96 6.84
C ASP A 549 4.92 9.65 7.69
N LYS A 550 6.19 9.64 7.25
CA LYS A 550 7.30 10.20 8.00
C LYS A 550 8.08 11.21 7.18
N SER A 551 8.33 12.35 7.81
CA SER A 551 9.20 13.41 7.26
C SER A 551 10.68 13.18 7.59
N TYR A 552 10.99 12.44 8.67
CA TYR A 552 12.36 12.23 9.15
C TYR A 552 12.62 10.75 9.54
N PRO A 553 13.85 10.22 9.33
CA PRO A 553 14.24 8.91 9.84
C PRO A 553 14.28 8.91 11.38
N ASN A 554 14.38 7.73 11.99
CA ASN A 554 14.49 7.64 13.44
C ASN A 554 15.76 8.34 13.95
N ALA A 555 15.68 8.95 15.13
CA ALA A 555 16.85 9.50 15.83
C ALA A 555 17.83 8.39 16.24
N ILE A 556 19.12 8.69 16.29
CA ILE A 556 20.18 7.74 16.66
C ILE A 556 19.88 6.99 17.96
N LYS A 557 19.36 7.70 18.99
CA LYS A 557 19.01 7.09 20.28
C LYS A 557 17.88 6.05 20.14
N THR A 558 16.91 6.29 19.26
CA THR A 558 15.82 5.34 18.96
C THR A 558 16.35 4.15 18.18
N ALA A 559 17.17 4.39 17.16
CA ALA A 559 17.76 3.32 16.35
C ALA A 559 18.67 2.40 17.17
N MET A 560 19.49 2.96 18.06
CA MET A 560 20.32 2.19 18.99
C MET A 560 19.49 1.34 19.96
N SER A 561 18.40 1.90 20.51
CA SER A 561 17.49 1.15 21.39
C SER A 561 16.86 -0.04 20.66
N VAL A 562 16.40 0.14 19.41
CA VAL A 562 15.87 -0.98 18.62
C VAL A 562 16.96 -2.01 18.29
N LEU A 563 18.19 -1.56 17.95
CA LEU A 563 19.30 -2.47 17.70
C LEU A 563 19.66 -3.30 18.95
N ASN A 564 19.60 -2.68 20.14
CA ASN A 564 19.80 -3.39 21.40
C ASN A 564 18.72 -4.45 21.65
N THR A 565 17.46 -4.14 21.32
CA THR A 565 16.36 -5.12 21.41
C THR A 565 16.53 -6.27 20.42
N ILE A 566 17.11 -6.02 19.24
CA ILE A 566 17.43 -7.07 18.26
C ILE A 566 18.57 -7.96 18.78
N LYS A 567 19.62 -7.37 19.38
CA LYS A 567 20.77 -8.10 19.93
C LYS A 567 20.42 -8.92 21.18
N ASN A 568 19.53 -8.40 22.02
CA ASN A 568 19.11 -8.99 23.28
C ASN A 568 17.58 -9.20 23.27
N PRO A 569 17.05 -10.06 22.37
CA PRO A 569 15.62 -10.14 22.12
C PRO A 569 14.88 -10.63 23.35
N ILE A 570 13.80 -9.94 23.71
CA ILE A 570 12.80 -10.43 24.66
C ILE A 570 11.76 -11.14 23.81
N THR A 571 11.86 -12.47 23.70
CA THR A 571 10.89 -13.27 22.93
C THR A 571 9.54 -13.31 23.66
N LYS A 572 8.50 -13.65 22.91
CA LYS A 572 7.16 -13.87 23.46
C LYS A 572 7.20 -14.87 24.62
N GLU A 573 7.91 -15.97 24.46
CA GLU A 573 8.06 -17.04 25.45
C GLU A 573 8.76 -16.50 26.69
N SER A 574 9.85 -15.74 26.53
CA SER A 574 10.56 -15.15 27.67
C SER A 574 9.71 -14.16 28.45
N LEU A 575 8.88 -13.39 27.75
CA LEU A 575 7.96 -12.43 28.37
C LEU A 575 6.84 -13.14 29.12
N ILE A 576 6.27 -14.20 28.53
CA ILE A 576 5.26 -15.03 29.19
C ILE A 576 5.83 -15.68 30.46
N MET A 577 7.03 -16.26 30.38
CA MET A 577 7.69 -16.88 31.54
C MET A 577 7.89 -15.88 32.68
N ALA A 578 8.39 -14.67 32.36
CA ALA A 578 8.61 -13.62 33.36
C ALA A 578 7.34 -13.23 34.14
N PHE A 579 6.16 -13.31 33.53
CA PHE A 579 4.88 -12.98 34.18
C PHE A 579 4.06 -14.20 34.63
N THR A 580 4.52 -15.41 34.30
CA THR A 580 3.95 -16.66 34.84
C THR A 580 4.52 -16.93 36.23
N ASP A 581 5.83 -16.72 36.40
CA ASP A 581 6.51 -16.83 37.70
C ASP A 581 6.15 -15.68 38.67
N TYR A 582 5.62 -14.57 38.15
CA TYR A 582 5.07 -13.49 38.96
C TYR A 582 3.81 -13.94 39.74
N ARG A 583 3.11 -15.00 39.29
CA ARG A 583 1.98 -15.58 40.03
C ARG A 583 2.39 -16.39 41.26
N SER A 584 3.60 -16.94 41.30
CA SER A 584 4.06 -17.78 42.41
C SER A 584 4.71 -17.00 43.56
N THR A 585 5.07 -15.74 43.33
CA THR A 585 5.79 -14.91 44.32
C THR A 585 4.91 -13.85 45.00
N ASN A 586 3.79 -13.43 44.39
CA ASN A 586 2.87 -12.41 44.94
C ASN A 586 1.53 -12.97 45.46
N THR A 587 1.46 -14.28 45.73
CA THR A 587 0.33 -14.93 46.42
C THR A 587 0.57 -15.14 47.92
N HIS A 588 1.24 -14.19 48.58
CA HIS A 588 1.37 -14.14 50.03
C HIS A 588 0.77 -12.86 50.61
#